data_AF-A0A1F8GQ53-F1
#
_entry.id   AF-A0A1F8GQ53-F1
#
_cell.length_a   1.000
_cell.length_b   1.000
_cell.length_c   1.000
_cell.angle_alpha   90.00
_cell.angle_beta   90.00
_cell.angle_gamma   90.00
#
_symmetry.space_group_name_H-M   'P 1'
#
loop_
_entity.id
_entity.type
_entity.pdbx_description
1 polymer ?
#
loop_
_entity_poly.entity_id
_entity_poly.type
_entity_poly.pdbx_seq_one_letter_code
_entity_poly.pdbx_strand_id
1 'polypeptide(L)'
;MTFEQRELSLEEKLRLIESAELPKIHRLELALFVLGEKPGTQLGFYDVTAGEPEEEQRAIRKEGTGEFEKTQQVIKQIEALSHIKHPPKDRDGVFGYSILVARDVETLERLVKADRTGNDKEFGRIVGYPATAVEAYGTPDAINSNMDDYIKELQELEDGGLLPFANFIPSRSHRIEELEHVKRQGDLIKEKCPKLFAELVQSAEDSSREKTGAPEGGILGLTEGKILTDEDFKTLLNVHGFEHWKMGTYKTSDSALWLYAKRDLIASNEAKAKTILDHMRAMTQSGVLFPGMRWAIYRRPAGTYQVFGVMRRLDDVREDFNAESATSELRLRLDDSYKDFIDPGEASHSNNWGWSSEYNCYYPTDIEIVALQFSDPEALATEQKFAGVDKPSEIIDL
;
A
#
# COMPACT_ATOMS: atom_id res chain seq x y z
N MET A 1 54.74 8.68 -16.45
CA MET A 1 54.27 7.44 -15.81
C MET A 1 52.80 7.30 -16.11
N THR A 2 52.44 6.46 -17.07
CA THR A 2 51.06 6.02 -17.28
C THR A 2 50.74 5.02 -16.18
N PHE A 3 49.94 5.42 -15.20
CA PHE A 3 49.32 4.46 -14.28
C PHE A 3 48.34 3.65 -15.12
N GLU A 4 48.68 2.40 -15.43
CA GLU A 4 47.71 1.44 -15.96
C GLU A 4 46.60 1.33 -14.92
N GLN A 5 45.40 1.82 -15.27
CA GLN A 5 44.22 1.59 -14.45
C GLN A 5 43.95 0.09 -14.47
N ARG A 6 44.19 -0.56 -13.33
CA ARG A 6 43.86 -1.96 -13.13
C ARG A 6 42.34 -2.09 -13.08
N GLU A 7 41.79 -2.86 -14.01
CA GLU A 7 40.39 -3.30 -13.98
C GLU A 7 40.13 -4.13 -12.71
N LEU A 8 39.06 -3.80 -11.99
CA LEU A 8 38.66 -4.53 -10.79
C LEU A 8 38.09 -5.89 -11.17
N SER A 9 38.48 -6.95 -10.46
CA SER A 9 37.80 -8.25 -10.58
C SER A 9 36.34 -8.15 -10.10
N LEU A 10 35.51 -9.12 -10.50
CA LEU A 10 34.12 -9.23 -10.05
C LEU A 10 34.01 -9.16 -8.52
N GLU A 11 34.84 -9.91 -7.79
CA GLU A 11 34.86 -9.89 -6.33
C GLU A 11 35.24 -8.52 -5.76
N GLU A 12 36.20 -7.81 -6.38
CA GLU A 12 36.57 -6.46 -5.96
C GLU A 12 35.44 -5.46 -6.21
N LYS A 13 34.74 -5.56 -7.35
CA LYS A 13 33.56 -4.71 -7.67
C LYS A 13 32.44 -4.96 -6.65
N LEU A 14 32.17 -6.21 -6.30
CA LEU A 14 31.13 -6.55 -5.31
C LEU A 14 31.48 -6.09 -3.89
N ARG A 15 32.75 -6.24 -3.46
CA ARG A 15 33.20 -5.71 -2.16
C ARG A 15 33.12 -4.19 -2.10
N LEU A 16 33.48 -3.52 -3.19
CA LEU A 16 33.34 -2.07 -3.30
C LEU A 16 31.87 -1.66 -3.14
N ILE A 17 30.95 -2.29 -3.87
CA ILE A 17 29.51 -2.01 -3.79
C ILE A 17 28.97 -2.28 -2.38
N GLU A 18 29.28 -3.44 -1.80
CA GLU A 18 28.78 -3.84 -0.48
C GLU A 18 29.23 -2.87 0.62
N SER A 19 30.46 -2.35 0.52
CA SER A 19 31.04 -1.38 1.48
C SER A 19 30.74 0.09 1.19
N ALA A 20 30.09 0.40 0.06
CA ALA A 20 29.83 1.78 -0.33
C ALA A 20 28.83 2.44 0.63
N GLU A 21 29.06 3.71 0.96
CA GLU A 21 28.11 4.53 1.72
C GLU A 21 26.94 4.99 0.81
N LEU A 22 26.18 4.03 0.32
CA LEU A 22 25.01 4.19 -0.53
C LEU A 22 23.78 3.51 0.09
N PRO A 23 22.56 3.95 -0.27
CA PRO A 23 21.34 3.25 0.10
C PRO A 23 21.42 1.76 -0.22
N LYS A 24 20.84 0.94 0.67
CA LYS A 24 20.84 -0.53 0.52
C LYS A 24 20.27 -0.95 -0.83
N ILE A 25 19.21 -0.27 -1.29
CA ILE A 25 18.59 -0.55 -2.59
C ILE A 25 19.52 -0.21 -3.76
N HIS A 26 20.30 0.87 -3.70
CA HIS A 26 21.28 1.17 -4.76
C HIS A 26 22.41 0.16 -4.79
N ARG A 27 22.87 -0.31 -3.62
CA ARG A 27 23.87 -1.38 -3.53
C ARG A 27 23.33 -2.70 -4.09
N LEU A 28 22.08 -3.05 -3.79
CA LEU A 28 21.41 -4.22 -4.36
C LEU A 28 21.35 -4.12 -5.90
N GLU A 29 20.88 -2.97 -6.39
CA GLU A 29 20.72 -2.72 -7.82
C GLU A 29 22.06 -2.83 -8.55
N LEU A 30 23.13 -2.23 -8.01
CA LEU A 30 24.48 -2.32 -8.57
C LEU A 30 25.08 -3.73 -8.47
N ALA A 31 24.84 -4.47 -7.39
CA ALA A 31 25.34 -5.82 -7.22
C ALA A 31 24.72 -6.77 -8.26
N LEU A 32 23.39 -6.76 -8.42
CA LEU A 32 22.69 -7.54 -9.45
C LEU A 32 23.15 -7.16 -10.86
N PHE A 33 23.35 -5.85 -11.10
CA PHE A 33 23.91 -5.35 -12.36
C PHE A 33 25.32 -5.88 -12.64
N VAL A 34 26.22 -5.91 -11.65
CA VAL A 34 27.60 -6.42 -11.80
C VAL A 34 27.64 -7.94 -11.94
N LEU A 35 26.71 -8.66 -11.29
CA LEU A 35 26.57 -10.12 -11.40
C LEU A 35 26.03 -10.57 -12.75
N GLY A 36 25.30 -9.71 -13.45
CA GLY A 36 24.77 -10.00 -14.80
C GLY A 36 23.34 -10.47 -14.83
N GLU A 37 22.64 -10.33 -13.70
CA GLU A 37 21.21 -10.58 -13.59
C GLU A 37 20.38 -9.55 -14.37
N LYS A 38 20.96 -8.37 -14.65
CA LYS A 38 20.31 -7.32 -15.44
C LYS A 38 21.26 -6.58 -16.39
N PRO A 39 20.81 -6.24 -17.62
CA PRO A 39 21.59 -5.47 -18.59
C PRO A 39 21.92 -4.03 -18.14
N GLY A 40 21.01 -3.40 -17.42
CA GLY A 40 21.14 -2.04 -16.91
C GLY A 40 20.38 -1.84 -15.60
N THR A 41 20.44 -0.63 -15.04
CA THR A 41 19.74 -0.29 -13.81
C THR A 41 19.47 1.21 -13.75
N GLN A 42 18.45 1.61 -12.99
CA GLN A 42 18.21 3.01 -12.64
C GLN A 42 18.51 3.21 -11.16
N LEU A 43 19.26 4.26 -10.84
CA LEU A 43 19.53 4.71 -9.48
C LEU A 43 18.97 6.11 -9.31
N GLY A 44 18.47 6.43 -8.13
CA GLY A 44 17.89 7.73 -7.86
C GLY A 44 17.44 7.92 -6.43
N PHE A 45 17.28 9.19 -6.09
CA PHE A 45 16.74 9.68 -4.83
C PHE A 45 15.65 10.68 -5.18
N TYR A 46 14.53 10.62 -4.48
CA TYR A 46 13.45 11.57 -4.61
C TYR A 46 12.83 11.78 -3.24
N ASP A 47 12.73 13.03 -2.82
CA ASP A 47 12.12 13.38 -1.55
C ASP A 47 11.37 14.70 -1.64
N VAL A 48 10.29 14.81 -0.89
CA VAL A 48 9.37 15.95 -0.92
C VAL A 48 9.99 17.11 -0.17
N THR A 49 10.19 18.22 -0.86
CA THR A 49 10.63 19.49 -0.27
C THR A 49 9.49 20.49 -0.11
N ALA A 50 8.37 20.29 -0.81
CA ALA A 50 7.20 21.16 -0.71
C ALA A 50 6.50 21.00 0.64
N GLY A 51 6.35 22.12 1.35
CA GLY A 51 5.69 22.16 2.65
C GLY A 51 6.62 21.88 3.84
N GLU A 52 7.82 21.37 3.58
CA GLU A 52 8.82 21.12 4.62
C GLU A 52 9.47 22.42 5.12
N PRO A 53 9.89 22.48 6.40
CA PRO A 53 10.68 23.60 6.93
C PRO A 53 11.98 23.81 6.16
N GLU A 54 12.49 25.06 6.10
CA GLU A 54 13.73 25.36 5.35
C GLU A 54 14.94 24.52 5.77
N GLU A 55 15.06 24.20 7.06
CA GLU A 55 16.15 23.37 7.59
C GLU A 55 16.10 21.95 7.02
N GLU A 56 14.90 21.37 6.98
CA GLU A 56 14.64 20.04 6.44
C GLU A 56 14.90 20.00 4.94
N GLN A 57 14.40 21.00 4.20
CA GLN A 57 14.70 21.12 2.76
C GLN A 57 16.21 21.23 2.49
N ARG A 58 16.98 21.91 3.35
CA ARG A 58 18.44 21.97 3.23
C ARG A 58 19.09 20.62 3.54
N ALA A 59 18.58 19.88 4.53
CA ALA A 59 19.05 18.54 4.86
C ALA A 59 18.84 17.58 3.68
N ILE A 60 17.62 17.52 3.13
CA ILE A 60 17.25 16.72 1.95
C ILE A 60 18.17 17.03 0.76
N ARG A 61 18.36 18.32 0.43
CA ARG A 61 19.23 18.74 -0.68
C ARG A 61 20.67 18.30 -0.47
N LYS A 62 21.18 18.44 0.77
CA LYS A 62 22.55 18.06 1.13
C LYS A 62 22.73 16.55 1.04
N GLU A 63 21.78 15.78 1.56
CA GLU A 63 21.79 14.31 1.51
C GLU A 63 21.74 13.81 0.08
N GLY A 64 20.72 14.19 -0.70
CA GLY A 64 20.57 13.72 -2.08
C GLY A 64 21.72 14.17 -3.00
N THR A 65 22.32 15.34 -2.76
CA THR A 65 23.53 15.76 -3.51
C THR A 65 24.74 14.90 -3.12
N GLY A 66 24.96 14.66 -1.83
CA GLY A 66 26.05 13.81 -1.35
C GLY A 66 25.91 12.37 -1.83
N GLU A 67 24.69 11.83 -1.86
CA GLU A 67 24.41 10.50 -2.38
C GLU A 67 24.64 10.41 -3.90
N PHE A 68 24.24 11.43 -4.66
CA PHE A 68 24.52 11.52 -6.09
C PHE A 68 26.02 11.45 -6.39
N GLU A 69 26.83 12.23 -5.67
CA GLU A 69 28.29 12.24 -5.85
C GLU A 69 28.92 10.88 -5.54
N LYS A 70 28.52 10.24 -4.43
CA LYS A 70 28.97 8.90 -4.06
C LYS A 70 28.55 7.85 -5.10
N THR A 71 27.31 7.94 -5.60
CA THR A 71 26.78 7.02 -6.61
C THR A 71 27.60 7.11 -7.90
N GLN A 72 27.87 8.32 -8.39
CA GLN A 72 28.73 8.52 -9.56
C GLN A 72 30.14 7.98 -9.36
N GLN A 73 30.70 8.16 -8.15
CA GLN A 73 32.02 7.63 -7.82
C GLN A 73 32.05 6.09 -7.91
N VAL A 74 31.05 5.41 -7.33
CA VAL A 74 30.96 3.94 -7.38
C VAL A 74 30.79 3.46 -8.82
N ILE A 75 29.86 4.06 -9.59
CA ILE A 75 29.65 3.74 -11.03
C ILE A 75 30.98 3.83 -11.80
N LYS A 76 31.75 4.91 -11.58
CA LYS A 76 33.04 5.10 -12.23
C LYS A 76 34.05 4.02 -11.82
N GLN A 77 34.10 3.65 -10.54
CA GLN A 77 35.05 2.66 -10.03
C GLN A 77 34.74 1.23 -10.50
N ILE A 78 33.46 0.89 -10.69
CA ILE A 78 33.05 -0.40 -11.28
C ILE A 78 33.10 -0.40 -12.82
N GLU A 79 33.50 0.73 -13.41
CA GLU A 79 33.66 0.95 -14.86
C GLU A 79 32.35 0.77 -15.65
N ALA A 80 31.22 1.12 -15.04
CA ALA A 80 29.92 1.09 -15.71
C ALA A 80 29.68 2.37 -16.53
N LEU A 81 28.98 2.23 -17.65
CA LEU A 81 28.51 3.39 -18.42
C LEU A 81 27.28 3.98 -17.74
N SER A 82 27.14 5.31 -17.80
CA SER A 82 25.98 5.98 -17.21
C SER A 82 25.50 7.19 -18.00
N HIS A 83 24.20 7.47 -17.85
CA HIS A 83 23.54 8.67 -18.32
C HIS A 83 22.80 9.34 -17.16
N ILE A 84 23.13 10.60 -16.88
CA ILE A 84 22.42 11.39 -15.88
C ILE A 84 21.11 11.85 -16.52
N LYS A 85 20.02 11.11 -16.27
CA LYS A 85 18.66 11.50 -16.70
C LYS A 85 18.27 12.83 -16.05
N HIS A 86 18.52 12.93 -14.75
CA HIS A 86 18.19 14.10 -13.94
C HIS A 86 19.32 14.39 -12.96
N PRO A 87 19.99 15.56 -13.04
CA PRO A 87 20.90 15.99 -11.99
C PRO A 87 20.10 16.38 -10.73
N PRO A 88 20.75 16.42 -9.55
CA PRO A 88 20.13 16.84 -8.29
C PRO A 88 19.49 18.22 -8.44
N LYS A 89 18.16 18.27 -8.34
CA LYS A 89 17.40 19.51 -8.52
C LYS A 89 15.99 19.38 -7.93
N ASP A 90 15.48 20.48 -7.39
CA ASP A 90 14.05 20.63 -7.11
C ASP A 90 13.24 20.70 -8.41
N ARG A 91 12.19 19.87 -8.50
CA ARG A 91 11.16 19.88 -9.54
C ARG A 91 9.81 19.69 -8.86
N ASP A 92 8.91 20.65 -9.02
CA ASP A 92 7.52 20.56 -8.53
C ASP A 92 7.38 20.17 -7.05
N GLY A 93 8.26 20.68 -6.19
CA GLY A 93 8.23 20.39 -4.76
C GLY A 93 8.90 19.09 -4.35
N VAL A 94 9.63 18.44 -5.25
CA VAL A 94 10.42 17.22 -4.99
C VAL A 94 11.87 17.49 -5.37
N PHE A 95 12.80 17.26 -4.45
CA PHE A 95 14.22 17.24 -4.76
C PHE A 95 14.64 15.83 -5.13
N GLY A 96 15.35 15.68 -6.24
CA GLY A 96 15.84 14.36 -6.62
C GLY A 96 16.78 14.32 -7.80
N TYR A 97 17.36 13.15 -8.01
CA TYR A 97 18.25 12.83 -9.12
C TYR A 97 17.93 11.45 -9.70
N SER A 98 18.38 11.22 -10.93
CA SER A 98 18.29 9.92 -11.56
C SER A 98 19.46 9.66 -12.50
N ILE A 99 20.05 8.48 -12.35
CA ILE A 99 21.16 7.99 -13.17
C ILE A 99 20.75 6.64 -13.77
N LEU A 100 20.85 6.53 -15.08
CA LEU A 100 20.70 5.28 -15.82
C LEU A 100 22.10 4.68 -15.99
N VAL A 101 22.26 3.39 -15.72
CA VAL A 101 23.54 2.67 -15.74
C VAL A 101 23.41 1.43 -16.63
N ALA A 102 24.42 1.15 -17.44
CA ALA A 102 24.44 -0.01 -18.33
C ALA A 102 25.88 -0.52 -18.57
N ARG A 103 26.00 -1.77 -19.03
CA ARG A 103 27.30 -2.42 -19.28
C ARG A 103 27.97 -1.94 -20.56
N ASP A 104 27.18 -1.65 -21.58
CA ASP A 104 27.63 -1.33 -22.92
C ASP A 104 26.80 -0.19 -23.52
N VAL A 105 27.36 0.42 -24.58
CA VAL A 105 26.80 1.62 -25.20
C VAL A 105 25.42 1.35 -25.81
N GLU A 106 25.22 0.18 -26.42
CA GLU A 106 23.94 -0.17 -27.06
C GLU A 106 22.83 -0.29 -26.02
N THR A 107 23.10 -0.99 -24.91
CA THR A 107 22.17 -1.12 -23.79
C THR A 107 21.86 0.25 -23.16
N LEU A 108 22.87 1.11 -22.98
CA LEU A 108 22.65 2.47 -22.44
C LEU A 108 21.77 3.31 -23.37
N GLU A 109 22.03 3.28 -24.68
CA GLU A 109 21.24 4.02 -25.67
C GLU A 109 19.79 3.54 -25.73
N ARG A 110 19.57 2.23 -25.68
CA ARG A 110 18.23 1.62 -25.60
C ARG A 110 17.50 2.05 -24.32
N LEU A 111 18.19 2.03 -23.18
CA LEU A 111 17.63 2.45 -21.88
C LEU A 111 17.21 3.92 -21.89
N VAL A 112 18.09 4.81 -22.38
CA VAL A 112 17.80 6.24 -22.51
C VAL A 112 16.65 6.50 -23.48
N LYS A 113 16.58 5.75 -24.59
CA LYS A 113 15.47 5.86 -25.54
C LYS A 113 14.15 5.38 -24.94
N ALA A 114 14.16 4.24 -24.25
CA ALA A 114 12.98 3.68 -23.60
C ALA A 114 12.39 4.67 -22.60
N ASP A 115 13.23 5.22 -21.73
CA ASP A 115 12.87 6.26 -20.75
C ASP A 115 12.25 7.50 -21.41
N ARG A 116 12.91 8.05 -22.44
CA ARG A 116 12.42 9.27 -23.13
C ARG A 116 11.11 9.08 -23.90
N THR A 117 10.83 7.85 -24.33
CA THR A 117 9.65 7.54 -25.15
C THR A 117 8.50 6.95 -24.34
N GLY A 118 8.67 6.75 -23.03
CA GLY A 118 7.67 6.07 -22.19
C GLY A 118 7.46 4.61 -22.60
N ASN A 119 8.51 3.94 -23.10
CA ASN A 119 8.43 2.52 -23.45
C ASN A 119 8.78 1.68 -22.22
N ASP A 120 7.81 1.56 -21.32
CA ASP A 120 7.97 0.88 -20.03
C ASP A 120 8.35 -0.60 -20.21
N LYS A 121 7.91 -1.23 -21.30
CA LYS A 121 8.27 -2.62 -21.60
C LYS A 121 9.76 -2.78 -21.88
N GLU A 122 10.31 -1.95 -22.75
CA GLU A 122 11.74 -1.98 -23.05
C GLU A 122 12.57 -1.59 -21.83
N PHE A 123 12.09 -0.59 -21.07
CA PHE A 123 12.72 -0.17 -19.82
C PHE A 123 12.80 -1.33 -18.83
N GLY A 124 11.66 -1.97 -18.53
CA GLY A 124 11.53 -3.10 -17.62
C GLY A 124 12.45 -4.27 -17.97
N ARG A 125 12.56 -4.62 -19.25
CA ARG A 125 13.48 -5.68 -19.71
C ARG A 125 14.95 -5.33 -19.45
N ILE A 126 15.35 -4.08 -19.68
CA ILE A 126 16.74 -3.65 -19.49
C ILE A 126 17.09 -3.57 -18.00
N VAL A 127 16.18 -3.13 -17.14
CA VAL A 127 16.40 -3.11 -15.68
C VAL A 127 16.26 -4.48 -15.01
N GLY A 128 15.94 -5.52 -15.78
CA GLY A 128 15.97 -6.92 -15.35
C GLY A 128 14.70 -7.42 -14.68
N TYR A 129 13.56 -6.78 -14.92
CA TYR A 129 12.28 -7.32 -14.46
C TYR A 129 11.93 -8.62 -15.20
N PRO A 130 11.20 -9.55 -14.56
CA PRO A 130 10.73 -10.76 -15.22
C PRO A 130 9.95 -10.44 -16.49
N ALA A 131 10.20 -11.18 -17.58
CA ALA A 131 9.55 -10.94 -18.86
C ALA A 131 8.02 -11.00 -18.76
N THR A 132 7.49 -11.92 -17.95
CA THR A 132 6.06 -12.07 -17.68
C THR A 132 5.46 -10.84 -16.99
N ALA A 133 6.16 -10.29 -15.99
CA ALA A 133 5.76 -9.06 -15.29
C ALA A 133 5.77 -7.86 -16.25
N VAL A 134 6.81 -7.76 -17.09
CA VAL A 134 6.91 -6.71 -18.11
C VAL A 134 5.78 -6.79 -19.13
N GLU A 135 5.41 -7.99 -19.58
CA GLU A 135 4.32 -8.14 -20.54
C GLU A 135 2.95 -7.81 -19.93
N ALA A 136 2.75 -8.13 -18.66
CA ALA A 136 1.53 -7.86 -17.92
C ALA A 136 1.36 -6.39 -17.52
N TYR A 137 2.46 -5.63 -17.41
CA TYR A 137 2.43 -4.22 -17.02
C TYR A 137 1.47 -3.38 -17.88
N GLY A 138 0.58 -2.64 -17.22
CA GLY A 138 -0.46 -1.83 -17.89
C GLY A 138 -1.65 -2.64 -18.43
N THR A 139 -1.77 -3.93 -18.09
CA THR A 139 -2.90 -4.78 -18.47
C THR A 139 -3.69 -5.24 -17.24
N PRO A 140 -4.91 -5.81 -17.40
CA PRO A 140 -5.66 -6.39 -16.29
C PRO A 140 -4.96 -7.57 -15.59
N ASP A 141 -3.93 -8.15 -16.21
CA ASP A 141 -3.15 -9.25 -15.63
C ASP A 141 -2.08 -8.75 -14.63
N ALA A 142 -1.82 -7.44 -14.55
CA ALA A 142 -0.95 -6.88 -13.51
C ALA A 142 -1.63 -6.96 -12.12
N ILE A 143 -0.86 -7.34 -11.09
CA ILE A 143 -1.28 -7.26 -9.69
C ILE A 143 -1.02 -5.83 -9.22
N ASN A 144 -1.93 -4.91 -9.56
CA ASN A 144 -1.96 -3.63 -8.88
C ASN A 144 -2.52 -3.86 -7.47
N SER A 145 -1.88 -3.24 -6.49
CA SER A 145 -2.05 -3.05 -5.02
C SER A 145 -3.37 -3.38 -4.29
N ASN A 146 -4.38 -3.93 -4.96
CA ASN A 146 -5.77 -4.00 -4.52
C ASN A 146 -6.36 -5.42 -4.52
N MET A 147 -5.56 -6.50 -4.54
CA MET A 147 -6.12 -7.86 -4.49
C MET A 147 -5.49 -8.76 -3.43
N ASP A 148 -6.37 -9.32 -2.59
CA ASP A 148 -6.12 -10.29 -1.53
C ASP A 148 -5.36 -11.56 -1.99
N ASP A 149 -5.29 -11.81 -3.29
CA ASP A 149 -4.66 -12.99 -3.91
C ASP A 149 -3.12 -13.02 -3.84
N TYR A 150 -2.47 -11.92 -3.44
CA TYR A 150 -1.00 -11.80 -3.37
C TYR A 150 -0.45 -11.62 -1.95
N ILE A 151 -1.32 -11.58 -0.94
CA ILE A 151 -0.94 -11.31 0.46
C ILE A 151 -0.03 -12.42 1.00
N LYS A 152 -0.37 -13.69 0.73
CA LYS A 152 0.37 -14.83 1.27
C LYS A 152 1.80 -14.88 0.72
N GLU A 153 1.96 -14.68 -0.58
CA GLU A 153 3.25 -14.70 -1.24
C GLU A 153 4.10 -13.47 -0.90
N LEU A 154 3.50 -12.28 -0.76
CA LEU A 154 4.17 -11.11 -0.20
C LEU A 154 4.66 -11.37 1.22
N GLN A 155 3.86 -12.07 2.02
CA GLN A 155 4.22 -12.41 3.38
C GLN A 155 5.37 -13.42 3.43
N GLU A 156 5.41 -14.40 2.52
CA GLU A 156 6.58 -15.27 2.36
C GLU A 156 7.85 -14.50 1.99
N LEU A 157 7.73 -13.46 1.14
CA LEU A 157 8.86 -12.57 0.84
C LEU A 157 9.24 -11.68 2.02
N GLU A 158 8.27 -11.20 2.80
CA GLU A 158 8.51 -10.37 4.00
C GLU A 158 9.23 -11.20 5.07
N ASP A 159 8.73 -12.40 5.38
CA ASP A 159 9.31 -13.34 6.34
C ASP A 159 10.73 -13.79 5.91
N GLY A 160 10.97 -13.89 4.61
CA GLY A 160 12.29 -14.21 4.05
C GLY A 160 13.24 -13.00 3.91
N GLY A 161 12.78 -11.78 4.19
CA GLY A 161 13.51 -10.54 3.94
C GLY A 161 13.84 -10.27 2.47
N LEU A 162 13.02 -10.82 1.57
CA LEU A 162 13.17 -10.78 0.11
C LEU A 162 12.35 -9.68 -0.56
N LEU A 163 11.50 -8.94 0.17
CA LEU A 163 10.72 -7.82 -0.38
C LEU A 163 11.56 -6.81 -1.21
N PRO A 164 12.80 -6.42 -0.81
CA PRO A 164 13.59 -5.47 -1.59
C PRO A 164 13.94 -5.94 -3.02
N PHE A 165 13.85 -7.24 -3.28
CA PHE A 165 14.13 -7.85 -4.59
C PHE A 165 12.89 -7.86 -5.50
N ALA A 166 11.69 -7.65 -4.95
CA ALA A 166 10.43 -7.60 -5.68
C ALA A 166 10.05 -6.17 -6.11
N ASN A 167 11.00 -5.44 -6.71
CA ASN A 167 10.82 -4.04 -7.14
C ASN A 167 10.12 -3.91 -8.52
N PHE A 168 9.07 -4.70 -8.75
CA PHE A 168 8.27 -4.71 -9.98
C PHE A 168 6.82 -5.08 -9.66
N ILE A 169 5.90 -4.74 -10.57
CA ILE A 169 4.49 -5.17 -10.46
C ILE A 169 4.37 -6.59 -11.03
N PRO A 170 4.01 -7.60 -10.22
CA PRO A 170 3.92 -8.98 -10.67
C PRO A 170 2.68 -9.23 -11.52
N SER A 171 2.70 -10.28 -12.34
CA SER A 171 1.55 -10.75 -13.10
C SER A 171 0.71 -11.75 -12.29
N ARG A 172 -0.61 -11.73 -12.46
CA ARG A 172 -1.53 -12.69 -11.81
C ARG A 172 -1.26 -14.10 -12.29
N SER A 173 -1.05 -14.25 -13.59
CA SER A 173 -0.89 -15.52 -14.28
C SER A 173 0.47 -16.20 -14.06
N HIS A 174 1.55 -15.43 -13.79
CA HIS A 174 2.91 -15.98 -13.62
C HIS A 174 3.57 -15.62 -12.29
N ARG A 175 2.82 -15.12 -11.28
CA ARG A 175 3.36 -14.73 -9.96
C ARG A 175 4.31 -15.76 -9.33
N ILE A 176 4.05 -17.07 -9.49
CA ILE A 176 4.92 -18.11 -8.91
C ILE A 176 6.31 -18.12 -9.56
N GLU A 177 6.38 -18.01 -10.88
CA GLU A 177 7.65 -17.92 -11.63
C GLU A 177 8.42 -16.65 -11.25
N GLU A 178 7.69 -15.55 -11.07
CA GLU A 178 8.27 -14.25 -10.71
C GLU A 178 8.79 -14.24 -9.25
N LEU A 179 8.11 -14.94 -8.34
CA LEU A 179 8.60 -15.17 -6.98
C LEU A 179 9.85 -16.07 -6.96
N GLU A 180 9.93 -17.07 -7.82
CA GLU A 180 11.15 -17.87 -7.98
C GLU A 180 12.29 -17.02 -8.51
N HIS A 181 12.03 -16.08 -9.42
CA HIS A 181 13.02 -15.10 -9.85
C HIS A 181 13.56 -14.27 -8.68
N VAL A 182 12.66 -13.74 -7.83
CA VAL A 182 13.03 -13.01 -6.61
C VAL A 182 13.87 -13.87 -5.66
N LYS A 183 13.45 -15.11 -5.39
CA LYS A 183 14.18 -16.05 -4.51
C LYS A 183 15.59 -16.33 -5.04
N ARG A 184 15.76 -16.56 -6.35
CA ARG A 184 17.08 -16.76 -6.97
C ARG A 184 18.00 -15.55 -6.81
N GLN A 185 17.48 -14.34 -7.02
CA GLN A 185 18.28 -13.13 -6.80
C GLN A 185 18.66 -12.98 -5.31
N GLY A 186 17.74 -13.28 -4.40
CA GLY A 186 18.01 -13.34 -2.96
C GLY A 186 19.14 -14.30 -2.61
N ASP A 187 19.08 -15.54 -3.09
CA ASP A 187 20.11 -16.55 -2.87
C ASP A 187 21.47 -16.14 -3.45
N LEU A 188 21.47 -15.53 -4.65
CA LEU A 188 22.68 -15.04 -5.28
C LEU A 188 23.33 -13.92 -4.47
N ILE A 189 22.56 -12.94 -4.00
CA ILE A 189 23.07 -11.84 -3.16
C ILE A 189 23.51 -12.36 -1.79
N LYS A 190 22.79 -13.33 -1.21
CA LYS A 190 23.20 -14.02 0.02
C LYS A 190 24.55 -14.72 -0.13
N GLU A 191 24.82 -15.32 -1.28
CA GLU A 191 26.10 -15.99 -1.57
C GLU A 191 27.23 -14.98 -1.84
N LYS A 192 26.97 -13.97 -2.68
CA LYS A 192 28.01 -13.09 -3.24
C LYS A 192 28.24 -11.79 -2.46
N CYS A 193 27.21 -11.29 -1.78
CA CYS A 193 27.22 -10.07 -0.97
C CYS A 193 26.49 -10.31 0.37
N PRO A 194 27.01 -11.21 1.23
CA PRO A 194 26.30 -11.66 2.43
C PRO A 194 26.02 -10.57 3.45
N LYS A 195 26.86 -9.51 3.54
CA LYS A 195 26.60 -8.39 4.46
C LYS A 195 25.46 -7.53 3.94
N LEU A 196 25.46 -7.25 2.64
CA LEU A 196 24.35 -6.53 2.01
C LEU A 196 23.04 -7.30 2.18
N PHE A 197 23.05 -8.63 1.97
CA PHE A 197 21.87 -9.47 2.21
C PHE A 197 21.37 -9.36 3.66
N ALA A 198 22.27 -9.51 4.64
CA ALA A 198 21.93 -9.40 6.05
C ALA A 198 21.34 -8.02 6.40
N GLU A 199 21.91 -6.95 5.84
CA GLU A 199 21.41 -5.59 6.04
C GLU A 199 20.01 -5.37 5.43
N LEU A 200 19.71 -5.99 4.28
CA LEU A 200 18.40 -5.93 3.63
C LEU A 200 17.35 -6.68 4.46
N VAL A 201 17.67 -7.91 4.90
CA VAL A 201 16.79 -8.71 5.76
C VAL A 201 16.55 -8.00 7.09
N GLN A 202 17.60 -7.48 7.73
CA GLN A 202 17.44 -6.78 9.00
C GLN A 202 16.62 -5.50 8.86
N SER A 203 16.74 -4.75 7.77
CA SER A 203 15.83 -3.62 7.51
C SER A 203 14.39 -4.05 7.30
N ALA A 204 14.15 -5.20 6.66
CA ALA A 204 12.82 -5.76 6.51
C ALA A 204 12.25 -6.20 7.87
N GLU A 205 13.08 -6.83 8.73
CA GLU A 205 12.72 -7.17 10.11
C GLU A 205 12.51 -5.94 10.98
N ASP A 206 13.32 -4.90 10.85
CA ASP A 206 13.19 -3.68 11.65
C ASP A 206 11.97 -2.88 11.21
N SER A 207 11.68 -2.84 9.90
CA SER A 207 10.43 -2.28 9.37
C SER A 207 9.22 -3.11 9.79
N SER A 208 9.34 -4.45 9.80
CA SER A 208 8.29 -5.33 10.31
C SER A 208 8.16 -5.23 11.82
N ARG A 209 9.23 -4.94 12.58
CA ARG A 209 9.25 -4.66 14.03
C ARG A 209 8.83 -3.25 14.41
N GLU A 210 8.98 -2.26 13.54
CA GLU A 210 8.33 -0.95 13.71
C GLU A 210 6.84 -1.07 13.38
N LYS A 211 6.47 -1.91 12.40
CA LYS A 211 5.09 -2.32 12.15
C LYS A 211 4.50 -3.20 13.29
N THR A 212 5.30 -4.05 13.94
CA THR A 212 4.90 -5.03 15.00
C THR A 212 5.34 -4.66 16.41
N GLY A 213 5.95 -3.49 16.58
CA GLY A 213 6.09 -2.77 17.85
C GLY A 213 4.75 -2.16 18.28
N ALA A 214 3.77 -2.16 17.37
CA ALA A 214 2.37 -2.31 17.76
C ALA A 214 2.18 -3.75 18.28
N PRO A 215 1.83 -3.94 19.56
CA PRO A 215 1.77 -5.25 20.20
C PRO A 215 0.95 -6.24 19.37
N GLU A 216 1.40 -7.49 19.28
CA GLU A 216 0.73 -8.62 18.59
C GLU A 216 -0.80 -8.51 18.69
N GLY A 217 -1.41 -7.94 17.65
CA GLY A 217 -2.78 -7.45 17.73
C GLY A 217 -3.14 -6.35 16.74
N GLY A 218 -2.70 -6.45 15.48
CA GLY A 218 -3.12 -5.51 14.43
C GLY A 218 -2.66 -4.04 14.63
N ILE A 219 -3.03 -3.18 13.69
CA ILE A 219 -2.52 -1.80 13.50
C ILE A 219 -2.60 -0.86 14.74
N LEU A 220 -3.21 -1.28 15.86
CA LEU A 220 -3.31 -0.50 17.11
C LEU A 220 -3.46 -1.38 18.36
N GLY A 221 -3.07 -2.67 18.35
CA GLY A 221 -3.42 -3.61 19.43
C GLY A 221 -4.93 -3.95 19.50
N LEU A 222 -5.68 -3.64 18.44
CA LEU A 222 -7.08 -3.99 18.26
C LEU A 222 -7.19 -5.50 17.98
N THR A 223 -7.25 -6.28 19.04
CA THR A 223 -7.52 -7.71 18.98
C THR A 223 -8.95 -7.97 18.53
N GLU A 224 -9.13 -8.95 17.66
CA GLU A 224 -10.43 -9.26 17.08
C GLU A 224 -11.45 -9.63 18.16
N GLY A 225 -12.60 -8.94 18.18
CA GLY A 225 -13.67 -9.18 19.16
C GLY A 225 -13.47 -8.54 20.54
N LYS A 226 -12.32 -7.89 20.80
CA LYS A 226 -12.13 -7.13 22.06
C LYS A 226 -12.92 -5.83 22.02
N ILE A 227 -13.78 -5.63 23.02
CA ILE A 227 -14.46 -4.35 23.26
C ILE A 227 -13.58 -3.51 24.16
N LEU A 228 -13.14 -2.36 23.66
CA LEU A 228 -12.31 -1.44 24.43
C LEU A 228 -13.13 -0.80 25.56
N THR A 229 -12.54 -0.62 26.74
CA THR A 229 -13.10 0.28 27.77
C THR A 229 -12.90 1.74 27.37
N ASP A 230 -13.50 2.67 28.11
CA ASP A 230 -13.24 4.10 27.94
C ASP A 230 -11.76 4.44 28.22
N GLU A 231 -11.13 3.78 29.22
CA GLU A 231 -9.69 3.92 29.47
C GLU A 231 -8.84 3.36 28.33
N ASP A 232 -9.19 2.19 27.79
CA ASP A 232 -8.47 1.59 26.65
C ASP A 232 -8.54 2.50 25.42
N PHE A 233 -9.73 3.08 25.13
CA PHE A 233 -9.92 3.99 24.01
C PHE A 233 -9.12 5.29 24.18
N LYS A 234 -9.12 5.89 25.37
CA LYS A 234 -8.29 7.07 25.67
C LYS A 234 -6.80 6.76 25.57
N THR A 235 -6.38 5.58 26.02
CA THR A 235 -5.00 5.13 25.91
C THR A 235 -4.60 4.99 24.45
N LEU A 236 -5.46 4.40 23.61
CA LEU A 236 -5.25 4.31 22.17
C LEU A 236 -5.10 5.69 21.53
N LEU A 237 -5.95 6.66 21.88
CA LEU A 237 -5.83 8.02 21.36
C LEU A 237 -4.49 8.65 21.75
N ASN A 238 -4.08 8.53 23.01
CA ASN A 238 -2.85 9.14 23.52
C ASN A 238 -1.57 8.48 22.98
N VAL A 239 -1.50 7.14 22.98
CA VAL A 239 -0.32 6.39 22.53
C VAL A 239 0.00 6.68 21.07
N HIS A 240 -1.04 6.83 20.25
CA HIS A 240 -0.88 7.07 18.83
C HIS A 240 -0.93 8.55 18.46
N GLY A 241 -1.02 9.47 19.44
CA GLY A 241 -1.01 10.91 19.17
C GLY A 241 -2.23 11.42 18.40
N PHE A 242 -3.39 10.76 18.56
CA PHE A 242 -4.63 11.20 17.93
C PHE A 242 -5.17 12.47 18.60
N GLU A 243 -5.26 13.53 17.82
CA GLU A 243 -5.91 14.78 18.19
C GLU A 243 -7.32 14.84 17.60
N HIS A 244 -8.28 15.33 18.39
CA HIS A 244 -9.63 15.53 17.89
C HIS A 244 -9.64 16.65 16.84
N TRP A 245 -10.14 16.35 15.65
CA TRP A 245 -10.23 17.30 14.56
C TRP A 245 -11.63 17.91 14.45
N LYS A 246 -12.64 17.11 14.05
CA LYS A 246 -14.02 17.56 13.87
C LYS A 246 -15.02 16.39 13.90
N MET A 247 -16.19 16.60 14.51
CA MET A 247 -17.36 15.71 14.44
C MET A 247 -17.07 14.22 14.75
N GLY A 248 -16.25 13.94 15.77
CA GLY A 248 -15.89 12.55 16.13
C GLY A 248 -14.80 11.94 15.25
N THR A 249 -14.11 12.76 14.46
CA THR A 249 -12.90 12.37 13.71
C THR A 249 -11.67 12.83 14.48
N TYR A 250 -10.70 11.93 14.58
CA TYR A 250 -9.40 12.16 15.19
C TYR A 250 -8.32 11.88 14.15
N LYS A 251 -7.21 12.59 14.23
CA LYS A 251 -6.05 12.37 13.36
C LYS A 251 -4.75 12.57 14.12
N THR A 252 -3.68 11.96 13.66
CA THR A 252 -2.34 12.21 14.20
C THR A 252 -1.81 13.55 13.72
N SER A 253 -0.77 14.08 14.39
CA SER A 253 -0.18 15.39 14.06
C SER A 253 0.36 15.45 12.62
N ASP A 254 0.97 14.36 12.15
CA ASP A 254 1.40 14.12 10.77
C ASP A 254 0.25 13.73 9.81
N SER A 255 -0.95 13.53 10.36
CA SER A 255 -2.15 13.02 9.68
C SER A 255 -1.99 11.64 9.05
N ALA A 256 -0.96 10.86 9.42
CA ALA A 256 -0.70 9.50 8.91
C ALA A 256 -1.80 8.50 9.29
N LEU A 257 -2.46 8.70 10.45
CA LEU A 257 -3.60 7.90 10.88
C LEU A 257 -4.84 8.75 11.07
N TRP A 258 -5.98 8.15 10.70
CA TRP A 258 -7.31 8.71 10.84
C TRP A 258 -8.18 7.74 11.64
N LEU A 259 -8.88 8.27 12.63
CA LEU A 259 -9.85 7.53 13.43
C LEU A 259 -11.21 8.19 13.31
N TYR A 260 -12.21 7.39 12.94
CA TYR A 260 -13.58 7.79 12.72
C TYR A 260 -14.49 7.17 13.78
N ALA A 261 -14.84 7.96 14.77
CA ALA A 261 -15.83 7.62 15.80
C ALA A 261 -17.05 8.55 15.66
N LYS A 262 -17.81 8.37 14.56
CA LYS A 262 -19.05 9.13 14.30
C LYS A 262 -20.15 8.77 15.30
N ARG A 263 -21.02 9.74 15.61
CA ARG A 263 -22.14 9.58 16.57
C ARG A 263 -23.19 8.57 16.11
N ASP A 264 -23.31 8.35 14.80
CA ASP A 264 -24.37 7.50 14.25
C ASP A 264 -24.07 5.99 14.38
N LEU A 265 -22.85 5.65 14.79
CA LEU A 265 -22.43 4.27 15.06
C LEU A 265 -22.50 3.93 16.56
N ILE A 266 -23.51 4.43 17.26
CA ILE A 266 -23.76 4.15 18.69
C ILE A 266 -24.85 3.08 18.83
N ALA A 267 -24.52 1.99 19.50
CA ALA A 267 -25.45 0.92 19.86
C ALA A 267 -25.87 1.01 21.33
N SER A 268 -27.13 0.69 21.61
CA SER A 268 -27.69 0.68 22.96
C SER A 268 -27.21 -0.52 23.81
N ASN A 269 -26.68 -1.56 23.18
CA ASN A 269 -26.14 -2.75 23.85
C ASN A 269 -25.05 -3.43 23.00
N GLU A 270 -24.35 -4.37 23.62
CA GLU A 270 -23.23 -5.09 23.01
C GLU A 270 -23.62 -5.89 21.77
N ALA A 271 -24.75 -6.60 21.82
CA ALA A 271 -25.21 -7.44 20.70
C ALA A 271 -25.43 -6.60 19.43
N LYS A 272 -26.11 -5.45 19.57
CA LYS A 272 -26.29 -4.50 18.46
C LYS A 272 -24.96 -3.93 17.96
N ALA A 273 -24.02 -3.65 18.86
CA ALA A 273 -22.70 -3.15 18.47
C ALA A 273 -21.91 -4.17 17.66
N LYS A 274 -22.01 -5.46 18.02
CA LYS A 274 -21.42 -6.57 17.26
C LYS A 274 -22.05 -6.72 15.89
N THR A 275 -23.37 -6.66 15.79
CA THR A 275 -24.06 -6.65 14.48
C THR A 275 -23.63 -5.47 13.60
N ILE A 276 -23.51 -4.26 14.15
CA ILE A 276 -23.00 -3.09 13.41
C ILE A 276 -21.55 -3.33 12.96
N LEU A 277 -20.69 -3.85 13.84
CA LEU A 277 -19.30 -4.17 13.52
C LEU A 277 -19.20 -5.17 12.35
N ASP A 278 -20.00 -6.24 12.38
CA ASP A 278 -20.02 -7.26 11.32
C ASP A 278 -20.46 -6.67 9.99
N HIS A 279 -21.47 -5.80 9.98
CA HIS A 279 -21.88 -5.08 8.77
C HIS A 279 -20.79 -4.16 8.24
N MET A 280 -20.11 -3.39 9.10
CA MET A 280 -19.00 -2.52 8.67
C MET A 280 -17.86 -3.32 8.05
N ARG A 281 -17.56 -4.51 8.61
CA ARG A 281 -16.57 -5.45 8.05
C ARG A 281 -17.00 -5.99 6.70
N ALA A 282 -18.24 -6.46 6.58
CA ALA A 282 -18.79 -6.95 5.31
C ALA A 282 -18.80 -5.86 4.22
N MET A 283 -19.13 -4.62 4.58
CA MET A 283 -19.05 -3.47 3.66
C MET A 283 -17.61 -3.13 3.27
N THR A 284 -16.64 -3.31 4.17
CA THR A 284 -15.22 -3.15 3.86
C THR A 284 -14.72 -4.26 2.93
N GLN A 285 -15.09 -5.51 3.21
CA GLN A 285 -14.73 -6.68 2.39
C GLN A 285 -15.34 -6.64 1.00
N SER A 286 -16.54 -6.08 0.85
CA SER A 286 -17.22 -5.91 -0.44
C SER A 286 -16.72 -4.69 -1.24
N GLY A 287 -15.80 -3.90 -0.68
CA GLY A 287 -15.27 -2.69 -1.31
C GLY A 287 -16.22 -1.48 -1.28
N VAL A 288 -17.34 -1.58 -0.55
CA VAL A 288 -18.26 -0.46 -0.31
C VAL A 288 -17.61 0.57 0.63
N LEU A 289 -16.79 0.11 1.57
CA LEU A 289 -15.96 0.96 2.44
C LEU A 289 -14.47 0.72 2.16
N PHE A 290 -13.62 1.66 2.58
CA PHE A 290 -12.19 1.62 2.29
C PHE A 290 -11.51 0.31 2.78
N PRO A 291 -10.85 -0.48 1.91
CA PRO A 291 -10.29 -1.81 2.27
C PRO A 291 -9.24 -1.79 3.39
N GLY A 292 -8.51 -0.68 3.52
CA GLY A 292 -7.53 -0.46 4.59
C GLY A 292 -8.15 -0.12 5.95
N MET A 293 -9.47 0.05 6.02
CA MET A 293 -10.14 0.41 7.27
C MET A 293 -10.20 -0.78 8.22
N ARG A 294 -9.97 -0.50 9.50
CA ARG A 294 -10.05 -1.47 10.61
C ARG A 294 -11.10 -1.01 11.60
N TRP A 295 -11.97 -1.93 12.00
CA TRP A 295 -13.14 -1.62 12.82
C TRP A 295 -13.06 -2.23 14.21
N ALA A 296 -13.49 -1.47 15.21
CA ALA A 296 -13.54 -1.91 16.59
C ALA A 296 -14.75 -1.32 17.33
N ILE A 297 -15.01 -1.84 18.53
CA ILE A 297 -16.06 -1.37 19.43
C ILE A 297 -15.39 -0.84 20.69
N TYR A 298 -15.84 0.31 21.18
CA TYR A 298 -15.54 0.71 22.55
C TYR A 298 -16.81 0.97 23.35
N ARG A 299 -16.77 0.66 24.64
CA ARG A 299 -17.86 0.86 25.59
C ARG A 299 -17.73 2.25 26.21
N ARG A 300 -18.74 3.09 25.98
CA ARG A 300 -18.80 4.46 26.49
C ARG A 300 -19.19 4.49 27.97
N PRO A 301 -18.81 5.55 28.73
CA PRO A 301 -19.17 5.70 30.13
C PRO A 301 -20.70 5.66 30.40
N ALA A 302 -21.50 6.07 29.43
CA ALA A 302 -22.97 6.05 29.51
C ALA A 302 -23.60 4.65 29.34
N GLY A 303 -22.79 3.58 29.27
CA GLY A 303 -23.28 2.21 29.07
C GLY A 303 -23.69 1.88 27.62
N THR A 304 -23.47 2.81 26.69
CA THR A 304 -23.65 2.60 25.25
C THR A 304 -22.34 2.13 24.61
N TYR A 305 -22.42 1.61 23.40
CA TYR A 305 -21.28 1.07 22.65
C TYR A 305 -21.10 1.89 21.39
N GLN A 306 -19.88 2.19 20.99
CA GLN A 306 -19.60 2.89 19.74
C GLN A 306 -18.68 2.06 18.86
N VAL A 307 -19.12 1.86 17.62
CA VAL A 307 -18.30 1.27 16.56
C VAL A 307 -17.50 2.39 15.92
N PHE A 308 -16.20 2.18 15.72
CA PHE A 308 -15.32 3.16 15.11
C PHE A 308 -14.37 2.49 14.11
N GLY A 309 -13.98 3.25 13.09
CA GLY A 309 -13.04 2.83 12.05
C GLY A 309 -11.71 3.54 12.19
N VAL A 310 -10.61 2.88 11.86
CA VAL A 310 -9.27 3.47 11.77
C VAL A 310 -8.69 3.16 10.40
N MET A 311 -8.07 4.14 9.76
CA MET A 311 -7.36 3.97 8.49
C MET A 311 -6.05 4.77 8.47
N ARG A 312 -5.13 4.35 7.61
CA ARG A 312 -3.95 5.16 7.23
C ARG A 312 -4.32 6.19 6.17
N ARG A 313 -3.58 7.29 6.10
CA ARG A 313 -3.76 8.37 5.11
C ARG A 313 -3.59 7.83 3.68
N LEU A 314 -4.40 8.37 2.77
CA LEU A 314 -4.50 7.97 1.35
C LEU A 314 -3.34 8.42 0.46
N ASP A 315 -2.43 9.28 0.93
CA ASP A 315 -1.33 9.75 0.06
C ASP A 315 -0.33 8.62 -0.27
N ASP A 316 -0.32 7.53 0.50
CA ASP A 316 0.42 6.29 0.19
C ASP A 316 -0.32 5.34 -0.79
N VAL A 317 -1.57 5.63 -1.16
CA VAL A 317 -2.47 4.74 -1.94
C VAL A 317 -2.97 5.42 -3.23
N ARG A 318 -2.54 6.66 -3.47
CA ARG A 318 -3.18 7.57 -4.43
C ARG A 318 -2.92 7.26 -5.90
N GLU A 319 -1.94 6.42 -6.24
CA GLU A 319 -1.61 6.12 -7.64
C GLU A 319 -2.58 5.14 -8.33
N ASP A 320 -3.40 4.38 -7.59
CA ASP A 320 -4.17 3.26 -8.17
C ASP A 320 -5.72 3.40 -8.14
N PHE A 321 -6.29 4.45 -7.54
CA PHE A 321 -7.74 4.53 -7.37
C PHE A 321 -8.44 5.27 -8.53
N ASN A 322 -8.84 4.53 -9.56
CA ASN A 322 -9.59 5.09 -10.70
C ASN A 322 -11.09 5.18 -10.37
N ALA A 323 -11.58 6.41 -10.15
CA ALA A 323 -12.91 6.69 -9.61
C ALA A 323 -14.09 6.31 -10.52
N GLU A 324 -13.89 6.23 -11.83
CA GLU A 324 -14.96 5.94 -12.79
C GLU A 324 -15.37 4.45 -12.80
N SER A 325 -14.43 3.54 -12.56
CA SER A 325 -14.68 2.09 -12.53
C SER A 325 -15.50 1.63 -11.32
N ALA A 326 -15.30 2.27 -10.15
CA ALA A 326 -15.98 1.89 -8.92
C ALA A 326 -17.50 2.17 -8.99
N THR A 327 -17.92 3.27 -9.63
CA THR A 327 -19.35 3.64 -9.72
C THR A 327 -20.18 2.70 -10.59
N SER A 328 -19.55 2.02 -11.56
CA SER A 328 -20.20 1.11 -12.50
C SER A 328 -20.35 -0.29 -11.91
N GLU A 329 -19.33 -0.80 -11.20
CA GLU A 329 -19.39 -2.09 -10.51
C GLU A 329 -20.23 -2.06 -9.23
N LEU A 330 -20.22 -0.96 -8.45
CA LEU A 330 -21.04 -0.87 -7.23
C LEU A 330 -22.54 -0.94 -7.54
N ARG A 331 -22.97 -0.38 -8.69
CA ARG A 331 -24.36 -0.46 -9.17
C ARG A 331 -24.78 -1.86 -9.60
N LEU A 332 -23.83 -2.73 -9.96
CA LEU A 332 -24.10 -4.09 -10.45
C LEU A 332 -24.02 -5.15 -9.34
N ARG A 333 -23.38 -4.86 -8.20
CA ARG A 333 -23.20 -5.81 -7.09
C ARG A 333 -24.20 -5.68 -5.94
N LEU A 334 -24.97 -4.59 -5.88
CA LEU A 334 -26.12 -4.49 -4.99
C LEU A 334 -27.26 -5.32 -5.62
N ASP A 335 -27.49 -6.50 -5.07
CA ASP A 335 -28.63 -7.37 -5.38
C ASP A 335 -29.95 -6.56 -5.34
N ASP A 336 -30.94 -6.95 -6.14
CA ASP A 336 -32.24 -6.24 -6.28
C ASP A 336 -32.97 -6.10 -4.92
N SER A 337 -32.57 -6.89 -3.92
CA SER A 337 -33.02 -6.83 -2.53
C SER A 337 -32.62 -5.56 -1.75
N TYR A 338 -31.66 -4.77 -2.24
CA TYR A 338 -31.20 -3.52 -1.58
C TYR A 338 -31.77 -2.24 -2.18
N LYS A 339 -32.50 -2.31 -3.30
CA LYS A 339 -33.08 -1.14 -4.00
C LYS A 339 -34.13 -0.40 -3.17
N ASP A 340 -34.78 -1.09 -2.23
CA ASP A 340 -35.80 -0.49 -1.36
C ASP A 340 -35.20 0.22 -0.12
N PHE A 341 -33.88 0.09 0.13
CA PHE A 341 -33.21 0.62 1.33
C PHE A 341 -32.35 1.85 1.08
N ILE A 342 -32.02 2.16 -0.18
CA ILE A 342 -31.11 3.25 -0.55
C ILE A 342 -31.75 4.03 -1.70
N ASP A 343 -32.26 5.24 -1.41
CA ASP A 343 -32.66 6.19 -2.45
C ASP A 343 -31.45 7.05 -2.84
N PRO A 344 -30.83 6.84 -4.02
CA PRO A 344 -29.69 7.62 -4.46
C PRO A 344 -30.05 9.08 -4.81
N GLY A 345 -31.32 9.47 -4.81
CA GLY A 345 -31.81 10.80 -5.13
C GLY A 345 -31.73 11.83 -3.99
N GLU A 346 -31.73 11.39 -2.72
CA GLU A 346 -31.69 12.28 -1.54
C GLU A 346 -30.27 12.51 -0.97
N ALA A 347 -29.27 11.77 -1.45
CA ALA A 347 -27.87 11.86 -1.02
C ALA A 347 -27.13 13.16 -1.43
N SER A 348 -27.85 14.24 -1.78
CA SER A 348 -27.28 15.50 -2.27
C SER A 348 -27.69 16.70 -1.42
N HIS A 349 -27.02 16.92 -0.29
CA HIS A 349 -27.02 18.24 0.37
C HIS A 349 -25.60 18.80 0.45
N SER A 350 -25.38 19.92 -0.25
CA SER A 350 -24.10 20.60 -0.46
C SER A 350 -23.42 21.17 0.81
N ASN A 351 -24.08 21.13 1.97
CA ASN A 351 -23.66 21.87 3.16
C ASN A 351 -23.26 20.97 4.36
N ASN A 352 -23.27 19.64 4.22
CA ASN A 352 -22.88 18.71 5.30
C ASN A 352 -21.62 17.87 5.00
N TRP A 353 -20.98 18.08 3.86
CA TRP A 353 -20.07 17.10 3.28
C TRP A 353 -18.94 17.88 2.62
N GLY A 354 -17.70 17.65 3.05
CA GLY A 354 -16.53 18.31 2.50
C GLY A 354 -16.21 17.78 1.10
N TRP A 355 -17.00 18.16 0.11
CA TRP A 355 -16.51 18.32 -1.25
C TRP A 355 -15.60 19.57 -1.22
N SER A 356 -14.29 19.37 -1.44
CA SER A 356 -13.45 20.47 -1.91
C SER A 356 -13.04 20.14 -3.34
N SER A 357 -13.48 20.98 -4.27
CA SER A 357 -13.04 20.96 -5.66
C SER A 357 -11.54 21.16 -5.83
N GLU A 358 -10.81 21.54 -4.76
CA GLU A 358 -9.35 21.70 -4.78
C GLU A 358 -8.57 20.39 -4.54
N TYR A 359 -9.17 19.36 -3.92
CA TYR A 359 -8.39 18.21 -3.43
C TYR A 359 -8.71 16.86 -4.10
N ASN A 360 -9.79 16.74 -4.89
CA ASN A 360 -10.09 15.52 -5.67
C ASN A 360 -10.04 14.22 -4.83
N CYS A 361 -10.58 14.24 -3.60
CA CYS A 361 -10.68 13.07 -2.70
C CYS A 361 -12.14 12.67 -2.47
N TYR A 362 -12.42 11.37 -2.46
CA TYR A 362 -13.66 10.82 -1.92
C TYR A 362 -13.49 10.62 -0.42
N TYR A 363 -14.26 11.35 0.38
CA TYR A 363 -14.47 10.99 1.79
C TYR A 363 -15.57 9.92 1.86
N PRO A 364 -15.59 9.05 2.89
CA PRO A 364 -16.73 8.19 3.16
C PRO A 364 -17.90 9.12 3.47
N THR A 365 -18.70 9.30 2.44
CA THR A 365 -19.84 10.17 2.36
C THR A 365 -21.03 9.22 2.38
N ASP A 366 -21.88 9.46 3.37
CA ASP A 366 -22.75 8.51 4.04
C ASP A 366 -23.45 7.52 3.10
N ILE A 367 -23.24 6.22 3.38
CA ILE A 367 -24.38 5.30 3.34
C ILE A 367 -25.29 5.86 4.42
N GLU A 368 -26.28 6.62 4.00
CA GLU A 368 -27.39 6.95 4.85
C GLU A 368 -27.93 5.59 5.32
N ILE A 369 -27.71 5.24 6.60
CA ILE A 369 -28.41 4.15 7.28
C ILE A 369 -29.84 4.68 7.47
N VAL A 370 -30.55 4.93 6.37
CA VAL A 370 -31.98 5.15 6.38
C VAL A 370 -32.56 3.74 6.55
N ALA A 371 -33.17 3.54 7.71
CA ALA A 371 -33.83 2.32 8.17
C ALA A 371 -32.95 1.21 8.80
N LEU A 372 -32.13 1.56 9.79
CA LEU A 372 -32.15 0.80 11.07
C LEU A 372 -33.15 1.43 12.06
N GLN A 373 -34.29 1.90 11.56
CA GLN A 373 -35.49 1.96 12.39
C GLN A 373 -36.02 0.53 12.43
N PHE A 374 -35.88 -0.09 13.60
CA PHE A 374 -36.60 -1.30 13.94
C PHE A 374 -38.10 -1.03 13.78
N SER A 375 -38.68 -1.38 12.63
CA SER A 375 -40.11 -1.54 12.52
C SER A 375 -40.50 -2.75 13.36
N ASP A 376 -41.06 -2.45 14.53
CA ASP A 376 -41.97 -3.26 15.34
C ASP A 376 -41.63 -4.76 15.54
N PRO A 377 -41.31 -5.20 16.78
CA PRO A 377 -41.08 -6.62 17.10
C PRO A 377 -42.19 -7.60 16.69
N GLU A 378 -43.42 -7.15 16.40
CA GLU A 378 -44.50 -8.05 15.95
C GLU A 378 -44.39 -8.50 14.48
N ALA A 379 -43.65 -7.79 13.62
CA ALA A 379 -43.53 -8.16 12.20
C ALA A 379 -42.69 -9.42 11.98
N LEU A 380 -41.72 -9.70 12.86
CA LEU A 380 -40.83 -10.87 12.77
C LEU A 380 -41.49 -12.21 13.15
N ALA A 381 -42.69 -12.19 13.75
CA ALA A 381 -43.42 -13.41 14.10
C ALA A 381 -44.21 -14.00 12.92
N THR A 382 -44.36 -13.28 11.81
CA THR A 382 -45.25 -13.70 10.71
C THR A 382 -44.52 -14.42 9.57
N GLU A 383 -43.20 -14.27 9.42
CA GLU A 383 -42.43 -14.94 8.36
C GLU A 383 -41.87 -16.33 8.74
N GLN A 384 -42.00 -16.77 10.00
CA GLN A 384 -41.73 -18.17 10.38
C GLN A 384 -42.86 -19.15 10.01
N LYS A 385 -43.86 -18.74 9.22
CA LYS A 385 -45.01 -19.60 8.84
C LYS A 385 -45.03 -20.14 7.40
N PHE A 386 -44.03 -19.87 6.57
CA PHE A 386 -43.93 -20.45 5.22
C PHE A 386 -42.59 -21.12 4.95
N ALA A 387 -42.27 -22.15 5.74
CA ALA A 387 -41.28 -23.17 5.37
C ALA A 387 -41.75 -24.52 5.90
N GLY A 388 -42.76 -25.08 5.23
CA GLY A 388 -43.37 -26.36 5.61
C GLY A 388 -44.27 -26.90 4.51
N VAL A 389 -43.78 -26.90 3.26
CA VAL A 389 -44.42 -27.67 2.19
C VAL A 389 -43.74 -29.03 2.15
N ASP A 390 -44.37 -29.99 2.83
CA ASP A 390 -44.37 -31.37 2.39
C ASP A 390 -45.75 -31.94 2.69
N LYS A 391 -46.55 -32.09 1.63
CA LYS A 391 -47.35 -33.30 1.36
C LYS A 391 -48.05 -33.18 0.00
N PRO A 392 -47.92 -34.20 -0.86
CA PRO A 392 -48.86 -34.45 -1.94
C PRO A 392 -50.02 -35.29 -1.39
N SER A 393 -51.27 -34.89 -1.62
CA SER A 393 -52.41 -35.79 -1.85
C SER A 393 -53.73 -35.03 -2.02
N GLU A 394 -54.42 -35.40 -3.10
CA GLU A 394 -55.88 -35.52 -3.22
C GLU A 394 -56.73 -34.26 -3.47
N ILE A 395 -57.06 -34.15 -4.76
CA ILE A 395 -58.35 -33.81 -5.37
C ILE A 395 -59.56 -34.11 -4.45
N ILE A 396 -60.54 -33.20 -4.38
CA ILE A 396 -61.98 -33.41 -4.70
C ILE A 396 -62.73 -32.06 -4.61
N ASP A 397 -63.60 -31.87 -5.62
CA ASP A 397 -64.59 -30.82 -5.84
C ASP A 397 -65.50 -30.49 -4.64
N LEU A 398 -65.87 -29.21 -4.53
CA LEU A 398 -67.25 -28.69 -4.75
C LEU A 398 -67.25 -27.17 -4.92
#